data_AF-A0A970R8H2-F1
#
_entry.id   AF-A0A970R8H2-F1
#
_cell.length_a   1.000
_cell.length_b   1.000
_cell.length_c   1.000
_cell.angle_alpha   90.00
_cell.angle_beta   90.00
_cell.angle_gamma   90.00
#
_symmetry.space_group_name_H-M   'P 1'
#
loop_
_entity.id
_entity.type
_entity.pdbx_description
1 polymer ?
#
loop_
_entity_poly.entity_id
_entity_poly.type
_entity_poly.pdbx_seq_one_letter_code
_entity_poly.pdbx_strand_id
1 'polypeptide(L)'
;MKSYNNKISNLLSQIRELDTMILLHKQHHDDMMMQQYQTRKLDFLKELATELISLNASTPRIYETIKAIITKIEAQKPILNEAEISKQFQFSLTELETVLEGV
;
A
#
# COMPACT_ATOMS: atom_id res chain seq x y z
N MET A 1 12.67 -22.84 -14.77
CA MET A 1 11.26 -22.41 -14.69
C MET A 1 11.19 -21.16 -13.81
N LYS A 2 10.62 -20.07 -14.33
CA LYS A 2 10.87 -18.70 -13.89
C LYS A 2 10.26 -18.38 -12.52
N SER A 3 11.00 -17.57 -11.76
CA SER A 3 10.82 -17.07 -10.38
C SER A 3 9.47 -16.42 -9.99
N TYR A 4 8.45 -16.46 -10.84
CA TYR A 4 7.19 -15.73 -10.61
C TYR A 4 6.39 -16.24 -9.41
N ASN A 5 6.39 -17.56 -9.17
CA ASN A 5 5.72 -18.13 -8.01
C ASN A 5 6.30 -17.60 -6.69
N ASN A 6 7.62 -17.38 -6.63
CA ASN A 6 8.27 -16.82 -5.44
C ASN A 6 7.88 -15.35 -5.26
N LYS A 7 7.82 -14.57 -6.35
CA LYS A 7 7.45 -13.14 -6.26
C LYS A 7 6.00 -12.95 -5.85
N ILE A 8 5.06 -13.68 -6.46
CA ILE A 8 3.64 -13.64 -6.08
C ILE A 8 3.44 -14.08 -4.63
N SER A 9 4.10 -15.17 -4.22
CA SER A 9 4.04 -15.62 -2.82
C SER A 9 4.56 -14.56 -1.85
N ASN A 10 5.66 -13.89 -2.18
CA ASN A 10 6.22 -12.82 -1.36
C ASN A 10 5.30 -11.61 -1.27
N LEU A 11 4.67 -11.21 -2.39
CA LEU A 11 3.70 -10.11 -2.41
C LEU A 11 2.48 -10.44 -1.52
N LEU A 12 1.98 -11.67 -1.58
CA LEU A 12 0.89 -12.12 -0.72
C LEU A 12 1.26 -12.14 0.76
N SER A 13 2.51 -12.50 1.12
CA SER A 13 2.99 -12.42 2.51
C SER A 13 3.01 -10.98 3.00
N GLN A 14 3.62 -10.08 2.23
CA GLN A 14 3.73 -8.66 2.57
C GLN A 14 2.36 -8.00 2.73
N ILE A 15 1.39 -8.36 1.88
CA ILE A 15 0.01 -7.86 2.02
C ILE A 15 -0.63 -8.33 3.33
N ARG A 16 -0.42 -9.59 3.73
CA ARG A 16 -0.96 -10.13 5.01
C ARG A 16 -0.29 -9.50 6.23
N GLU A 17 1.00 -9.24 6.15
CA GLU A 17 1.74 -8.53 7.20
C GLU A 17 1.19 -7.12 7.39
N LEU A 18 0.96 -6.39 6.30
CA LEU A 18 0.33 -5.07 6.36
C LEU A 18 -1.10 -5.11 6.90
N ASP A 19 -1.89 -6.13 6.55
CA ASP A 19 -3.23 -6.32 7.14
C ASP A 19 -3.17 -6.50 8.66
N THR A 20 -2.15 -7.20 9.14
CA THR A 20 -1.92 -7.38 10.58
C THR A 20 -1.54 -6.06 11.25
N MET A 21 -0.66 -5.26 10.61
CA MET A 21 -0.27 -3.95 11.13
C MET A 21 -1.42 -2.95 11.13
N ILE A 22 -2.22 -2.90 10.07
CA ILE A 22 -3.42 -2.05 10.02
C ILE A 22 -4.37 -2.41 11.16
N LEU A 23 -4.60 -3.70 11.40
CA LEU A 23 -5.46 -4.15 12.49
C LEU A 23 -4.90 -3.76 13.87
N LEU A 24 -3.60 -3.94 14.08
CA LEU A 24 -2.92 -3.57 15.32
C LEU A 24 -3.11 -2.07 15.62
N HIS A 25 -2.77 -1.21 14.66
CA HIS A 25 -2.88 0.24 14.85
C HIS A 25 -4.32 0.74 14.91
N LYS A 26 -5.28 0.03 14.29
CA LYS A 26 -6.72 0.30 14.46
C LYS A 26 -7.19 0.13 15.89
N GLN A 27 -6.69 -0.88 16.60
CA GLN A 27 -7.03 -1.12 18.01
C GLN A 27 -6.47 -0.01 18.92
N HIS A 28 -5.40 0.65 18.49
CA HIS A 28 -4.75 1.75 19.21
C HIS A 28 -5.18 3.14 18.73
N HIS A 29 -6.16 3.24 17.82
CA HIS A 29 -6.63 4.50 17.23
C HIS A 29 -5.51 5.35 16.59
N ASP A 30 -4.50 4.69 16.02
CA ASP A 30 -3.38 5.33 15.36
C ASP A 30 -3.67 5.49 13.85
N ASP A 31 -4.43 6.53 13.53
CA ASP A 31 -4.89 6.82 12.17
C ASP A 31 -3.74 7.09 11.19
N MET A 32 -2.66 7.71 11.66
CA MET A 32 -1.49 8.01 10.84
C MET A 32 -0.80 6.72 10.39
N MET A 33 -0.48 5.82 11.32
CA MET A 33 0.16 4.56 10.97
C MET A 33 -0.76 3.67 10.13
N MET A 34 -2.06 3.63 10.45
CA MET A 34 -3.03 2.91 9.62
C MET A 34 -3.01 3.37 8.16
N GLN A 35 -2.99 4.69 7.91
CA GLN A 35 -2.94 5.22 6.56
C GLN A 35 -1.62 4.89 5.85
N GLN A 36 -0.48 4.97 6.54
CA GLN A 36 0.81 4.60 5.95
C GLN A 36 0.82 3.14 5.48
N TYR A 37 0.33 2.22 6.32
CA TYR A 37 0.23 0.81 5.95
C TYR A 37 -0.81 0.56 4.85
N GLN A 38 -1.92 1.30 4.83
CA GLN A 38 -2.91 1.22 3.75
C GLN A 38 -2.31 1.67 2.40
N THR A 39 -1.58 2.79 2.37
CA THR A 39 -0.87 3.25 1.17
C THR A 39 0.14 2.21 0.71
N ARG A 40 0.95 1.66 1.62
CA ARG A 40 1.92 0.61 1.26
C ARG A 40 1.25 -0.66 0.73
N LYS A 41 0.08 -1.01 1.27
CA LYS A 41 -0.70 -2.17 0.82
C LYS A 41 -1.22 -1.98 -0.61
N LEU A 42 -1.64 -0.76 -0.97
CA LEU A 42 -2.03 -0.44 -2.33
C LEU A 42 -0.88 -0.64 -3.32
N ASP A 43 0.34 -0.26 -2.96
CA ASP A 43 1.50 -0.45 -3.82
C ASP A 43 1.76 -1.94 -4.11
N PHE A 44 1.70 -2.79 -3.09
CA PHE A 44 1.84 -4.24 -3.29
C PHE A 44 0.67 -4.87 -4.05
N LEU A 45 -0.55 -4.36 -3.91
CA LEU A 45 -1.70 -4.81 -4.70
C LEU A 45 -1.53 -4.45 -6.18
N LYS A 46 -1.02 -3.25 -6.49
CA LYS A 46 -0.68 -2.86 -7.87
C LYS A 46 0.40 -3.76 -8.45
N GLU A 47 1.47 -4.00 -7.69
CA GLU A 47 2.56 -4.90 -8.13
C GLU A 47 2.06 -6.33 -8.35
N LEU A 48 1.21 -6.84 -7.45
CA LEU A 48 0.59 -8.16 -7.61
C LEU A 48 -0.27 -8.24 -8.86
N ALA A 49 -1.05 -7.22 -9.17
CA ALA A 49 -1.83 -7.17 -10.42
C ALA A 49 -0.91 -7.20 -11.64
N THR A 50 0.18 -6.41 -11.65
CA THR A 50 1.18 -6.41 -12.74
C THR A 50 1.82 -7.78 -12.92
N GLU A 51 2.22 -8.44 -11.84
CA GLU A 51 2.81 -9.79 -11.90
C GLU A 51 1.81 -10.81 -12.44
N LEU A 52 0.55 -10.78 -11.99
CA LEU A 52 -0.50 -11.67 -12.47
C LEU A 52 -0.82 -11.46 -13.96
N ILE A 53 -0.81 -10.21 -14.44
CA ILE A 53 -0.95 -9.90 -15.87
C ILE A 53 0.24 -10.47 -16.66
N SER A 54 1.46 -10.33 -16.11
CA SER A 54 2.71 -10.78 -16.77
C SER A 54 2.82 -12.30 -16.92
N LEU A 55 2.10 -13.07 -16.10
CA LEU A 55 2.12 -14.52 -16.16
C LEU A 55 1.60 -15.08 -17.49
N ASN A 56 0.93 -14.25 -18.32
CA ASN A 56 0.33 -14.64 -19.60
C ASN A 56 -0.56 -15.91 -19.48
N ALA A 57 -0.97 -16.22 -18.25
CA ALA A 57 -1.73 -17.40 -17.87
C ALA A 57 -3.19 -16.99 -17.86
N SER A 58 -3.78 -17.02 -19.05
CA SER A 58 -5.16 -16.62 -19.36
C SER A 58 -6.20 -17.58 -18.78
N THR A 59 -6.08 -17.94 -17.50
CA THR A 59 -7.15 -18.67 -16.83
C THR A 59 -8.22 -17.69 -16.39
N PRO A 60 -9.52 -18.03 -16.53
CA PRO A 60 -10.61 -17.18 -16.04
C PRO A 60 -10.43 -16.79 -14.56
N ARG A 61 -9.84 -17.70 -13.75
CA ARG A 61 -9.54 -17.45 -12.34
C ARG A 61 -8.53 -16.32 -12.12
N ILE A 62 -7.45 -16.27 -12.91
CA ILE A 62 -6.45 -15.19 -12.81
C ILE A 62 -7.08 -13.87 -13.25
N TYR A 63 -7.88 -13.88 -14.32
CA TYR A 63 -8.62 -12.71 -14.77
C TYR A 63 -9.56 -12.13 -13.71
N GLU A 64 -10.40 -12.97 -13.10
CA GLU A 64 -11.30 -12.53 -12.02
C GLU A 64 -10.53 -12.03 -10.80
N THR A 65 -9.36 -12.61 -10.52
CA THR A 65 -8.49 -12.16 -9.43
C THR A 65 -7.93 -10.76 -9.71
N ILE A 66 -7.39 -10.53 -10.91
CA ILE A 66 -6.88 -9.21 -11.33
C ILE A 66 -8.00 -8.17 -11.27
N LYS A 67 -9.18 -8.50 -11.79
CA LYS A 67 -10.36 -7.62 -11.75
C LYS A 67 -10.72 -7.24 -10.32
N ALA A 68 -10.78 -8.21 -9.41
CA ALA A 68 -11.07 -7.95 -8.00
C ALA A 68 -10.01 -7.05 -7.33
N ILE A 69 -8.73 -7.20 -7.68
CA ILE A 69 -7.65 -6.33 -7.19
C ILE A 69 -7.83 -4.90 -7.71
N ILE A 70 -8.08 -4.72 -9.01
CA ILE A 70 -8.28 -3.40 -9.63
C ILE A 70 -9.49 -2.69 -9.01
N THR A 71 -10.63 -3.37 -8.87
CA THR A 71 -11.82 -2.79 -8.23
C THR A 71 -11.55 -2.35 -6.79
N LYS A 72 -10.72 -3.08 -6.03
CA LYS A 72 -10.32 -2.66 -4.69
C LYS A 72 -9.42 -1.43 -4.69
N ILE A 73 -8.53 -1.29 -5.66
CA ILE A 73 -7.67 -0.12 -5.81
C ILE A 73 -8.53 1.11 -6.17
N GLU A 74 -9.45 0.97 -7.11
CA GLU A 74 -10.35 2.06 -7.54
C GLU A 74 -11.32 2.52 -6.45
N ALA A 75 -11.77 1.60 -5.59
CA ALA A 75 -12.63 1.92 -4.45
C ALA A 75 -11.92 2.76 -3.37
N GLN A 76 -10.58 2.73 -3.32
CA GLN A 76 -9.82 3.59 -2.43
C GLN A 76 -9.68 4.97 -3.09
N LYS A 77 -10.54 5.90 -2.68
CA LYS A 77 -10.42 7.30 -3.09
C LYS A 77 -9.03 7.81 -2.68
N PRO A 78 -8.24 8.38 -3.60
CA PRO A 78 -7.03 9.07 -3.21
C PRO A 78 -7.40 10.22 -2.28
N ILE A 79 -6.63 10.40 -1.20
CA ILE A 79 -6.69 11.60 -0.35
C ILE A 79 -6.16 12.75 -1.22
N LEU A 80 -7.04 13.37 -2.02
CA LEU A 80 -6.74 14.47 -2.94
C LEU A 80 -7.04 15.82 -2.28
N ASN A 81 -6.53 16.05 -1.08
CA ASN A 81 -6.54 17.38 -0.53
C ASN A 81 -5.21 17.66 0.16
N GLU A 82 -4.38 18.50 -0.47
CA GLU A 82 -3.17 19.07 0.15
C GLU A 82 -3.46 19.64 1.54
N ALA A 83 -4.68 20.12 1.78
CA ALA A 83 -5.13 20.62 3.08
C ALA A 83 -5.32 19.51 4.14
N GLU A 84 -5.66 18.28 3.75
CA GLU A 84 -5.76 17.13 4.66
C GLU A 84 -4.39 16.52 4.93
N ILE A 85 -3.55 16.43 3.90
CA ILE A 85 -2.14 16.01 4.02
C ILE A 85 -1.38 17.01 4.92
N SER A 86 -1.51 18.32 4.71
CA SER A 86 -0.83 19.33 5.54
C SER A 86 -1.31 19.34 6.99
N LYS A 87 -2.57 18.97 7.27
CA LYS A 87 -3.09 18.84 8.64
C LYS A 87 -2.57 17.58 9.34
N GLN A 88 -2.34 16.51 8.60
CA GLN A 88 -1.93 15.22 9.15
C GLN A 88 -0.40 15.09 9.22
N PHE A 89 0.33 15.83 8.39
CA PHE A 89 1.79 15.86 8.28
C PHE A 89 2.37 17.24 8.60
N GLN A 90 1.87 17.91 9.65
CA GLN A 90 2.57 19.03 10.29
C GLN A 90 3.89 18.55 10.96
N PHE A 91 4.77 17.93 10.18
CA PHE A 91 6.20 18.14 10.34
C PHE A 91 6.47 19.46 9.63
N SER A 92 6.66 20.53 10.40
CA SER A 92 7.05 21.78 9.76
C SER A 92 8.42 21.56 9.13
N LEU A 93 8.58 21.89 7.85
CA LEU A 93 9.89 21.96 7.21
C LEU A 93 10.90 22.73 8.07
N THR A 94 10.39 23.70 8.83
CA THR A 94 11.09 24.48 9.85
C THR A 94 11.73 23.61 10.95
N GLU A 95 11.09 22.55 11.44
CA GLU A 95 11.70 21.63 12.42
C GLU A 95 12.85 20.81 11.82
N LEU A 96 12.74 20.40 10.55
CA LEU A 96 13.83 19.71 9.85
C LEU A 96 15.01 20.64 9.57
N GLU A 97 14.73 21.89 9.19
CA GLU A 97 15.74 22.94 9.01
C GLU A 97 16.44 23.26 10.33
N THR A 98 15.70 23.36 11.44
CA THR A 98 16.28 23.63 12.76
C THR A 98 17.17 22.48 13.25
N VAL A 99 16.82 21.22 12.92
CA VAL A 99 17.65 20.04 13.26
C VAL A 99 18.91 19.97 12.39
N LEU A 100 18.86 20.44 11.14
CA LEU A 100 20.01 20.45 10.22
C LEU A 100 20.96 21.63 10.45
N GLU A 101 20.46 22.78 10.92
CA GLU A 101 21.27 23.95 11.28
C GLU A 101 21.87 23.87 12.70
N GLY A 102 21.39 22.93 13.52
CA GLY A 102 21.88 22.66 14.88
C GLY A 102 23.05 21.68 14.99
N VAL A 103 23.68 21.28 13.88
CA VAL A 103 24.87 20.41 13.82
C VAL A 103 26.09 21.18 13.33
#